data_AF-A0A3B8UIL9-F1
#
_entry.id   AF-A0A3B8UIL9-F1
#
_cell.length_a   1.000
_cell.length_b   1.000
_cell.length_c   1.000
_cell.angle_alpha   90.00
_cell.angle_beta   90.00
_cell.angle_gamma   90.00
#
_symmetry.space_group_name_H-M   'P 1'
#
loop_
_entity.id
_entity.type
_entity.pdbx_description
1 polymer ?
#
loop_
_entity_poly.entity_id
_entity_poly.type
_entity_poly.pdbx_seq_one_letter_code
_entity_poly.pdbx_strand_id
1 'polypeptide(L)'
;RAILQKEAPLANTLAHQLDDTAHKWMPKTLWDRTYDYLKAIVFALAVAIVIRSMWVEPYTIPTGSMRPTFKEGDFIIASKTDYGLNIPLSASHFYFDPSLIKRGYVVILTSENMDVADSDTVYFYLFPGKKQFIKRLIGKPGDTLYFYGGEIYGIDSSGEELTELRVPEWMQKLEHIPIIKFEGKAKTSSQSPQGVSPTTILYQMNEPVAKLEKNAFGFVKGEMIAEPHKQALKQYSDLWGFKNYAMARLLKPSEAQALFPHMSEDSQAVLYLELIHHPSLEGASLIRDEYGRTRPGLHVSRSLIPLSQQKIDLIASHMLTGRFVVQNGVAHRLGLSLNNPHYLPYLPRFPDVPDGTYEIQDGKAYEVLWGGITKELPSSHPLYRKDAERIYLLYNLGIEFDTSFLPSANIPNRLPSRYAYFRDHQLYLLGAPIFHKEDPELILFLKKEYQKQSMSTSVHPYFPFDDAGAPLKEGKIDVQFMKKYGLTIPDKMYLVLGDNHAMSADSRQFGFVPQDNLRGGASLIFWPPGPRWGRPPQTIGSHVTIPNMTVWGLALLISLAAHFYHQRKINQPLKF
;
A
#
# COMPACT_ATOMS: atom_id res chain seq x y z
N ARG A 1 63.44 -14.51 -36.98
CA ARG A 1 64.75 -15.10 -36.57
C ARG A 1 64.69 -15.62 -35.13
N ALA A 2 64.36 -14.79 -34.13
CA ALA A 2 64.18 -15.20 -32.72
C ALA A 2 63.24 -16.41 -32.51
N ILE A 3 62.15 -16.48 -33.27
CA ILE A 3 61.16 -17.58 -33.24
C ILE A 3 61.79 -18.91 -33.69
N LEU A 4 62.54 -18.88 -34.80
CA LEU A 4 63.24 -20.03 -35.35
C LEU A 4 64.38 -20.49 -34.42
N GLN A 5 64.92 -19.57 -33.62
CA GLN A 5 65.95 -19.82 -32.62
C GLN A 5 65.38 -20.22 -31.24
N LYS A 6 64.05 -20.32 -31.10
CA LYS A 6 63.33 -20.67 -29.85
C LYS A 6 63.62 -19.71 -28.67
N GLU A 7 63.99 -18.47 -28.94
CA GLU A 7 64.23 -17.44 -27.92
C GLU A 7 62.92 -16.73 -27.56
N ALA A 8 62.12 -17.36 -26.69
CA ALA A 8 60.78 -16.86 -26.34
C ALA A 8 60.74 -15.42 -25.80
N PRO A 9 61.65 -14.97 -24.91
CA PRO A 9 61.62 -13.59 -24.41
C PRO A 9 61.87 -12.57 -25.52
N LEU A 10 62.90 -12.81 -26.35
CA LEU A 10 63.26 -11.90 -27.45
C LEU A 10 62.18 -11.88 -28.53
N ALA A 11 61.58 -13.03 -28.86
CA ALA A 11 60.47 -13.11 -29.79
C ALA A 11 59.25 -12.31 -29.30
N ASN A 12 58.94 -12.36 -28.00
CA ASN A 12 57.85 -11.60 -27.41
C ASN A 12 58.11 -10.08 -27.45
N THR A 13 59.32 -9.64 -27.10
CA THR A 13 59.70 -8.21 -27.17
C THR A 13 59.62 -7.68 -28.60
N LEU A 14 60.15 -8.43 -29.57
CA LEU A 14 60.09 -8.05 -30.99
C LEU A 14 58.67 -8.04 -31.55
N ALA A 15 57.80 -8.94 -31.08
CA ALA A 15 56.40 -8.96 -31.49
C ALA A 15 55.61 -7.78 -30.91
N HIS A 16 55.84 -7.38 -29.65
CA HIS A 16 55.27 -6.15 -29.11
C HIS A 16 55.77 -4.92 -29.87
N GLN A 17 57.06 -4.83 -30.19
CA GLN A 17 57.61 -3.75 -31.02
C GLN A 17 56.99 -3.73 -32.42
N LEU A 18 56.76 -4.90 -33.02
CA LEU A 18 56.10 -5.02 -34.32
C LEU A 18 54.63 -4.58 -34.22
N ASP A 19 53.90 -4.96 -33.17
CA ASP A 19 52.51 -4.59 -32.96
C ASP A 19 52.37 -3.07 -32.73
N ASP A 20 53.27 -2.47 -31.93
CA ASP A 20 53.35 -1.02 -31.73
C ASP A 20 53.66 -0.28 -33.04
N THR A 21 54.58 -0.84 -33.84
CA THR A 21 54.93 -0.29 -35.16
C THR A 21 53.74 -0.45 -36.13
N ALA A 22 53.08 -1.61 -36.16
CA ALA A 22 51.91 -1.86 -36.98
C ALA A 22 50.76 -0.91 -36.62
N HIS A 23 50.50 -0.64 -35.33
CA HIS A 23 49.52 0.35 -34.90
C HIS A 23 49.87 1.78 -35.34
N LYS A 24 51.16 2.11 -35.42
CA LYS A 24 51.65 3.42 -35.89
C LYS A 24 51.49 3.60 -37.40
N TRP A 25 51.72 2.55 -38.20
CA TRP A 25 51.71 2.62 -39.66
C TRP A 25 50.39 2.17 -40.30
N MET A 26 49.57 1.39 -39.59
CA MET A 26 48.23 0.94 -39.99
C MET A 26 47.21 1.33 -38.91
N PRO A 27 46.90 2.63 -38.75
CA PRO A 27 45.94 3.06 -37.75
C PRO A 27 44.59 2.42 -38.01
N LYS A 28 43.96 1.88 -36.95
CA LYS A 28 42.57 1.39 -37.02
C LYS A 28 41.69 2.40 -37.73
N THR A 29 40.91 1.93 -38.71
CA THR A 29 39.97 2.79 -39.42
C THR A 29 38.94 3.36 -38.45
N LEU A 30 38.27 4.45 -38.83
CA LEU A 30 37.17 5.00 -38.02
C LEU A 30 36.10 3.93 -37.75
N TRP A 31 35.83 3.06 -38.73
CA TRP A 31 34.89 1.94 -38.61
C TRP A 31 35.34 0.89 -37.58
N ASP A 32 36.62 0.50 -37.59
CA ASP A 32 37.13 -0.47 -36.62
C ASP A 32 37.04 0.06 -35.19
N ARG A 33 37.35 1.37 -35.02
CA ARG A 33 37.23 2.03 -33.72
C ARG A 33 35.78 2.09 -33.26
N THR A 34 34.85 2.52 -34.11
CA THR A 34 33.44 2.60 -33.74
C THR A 34 32.85 1.22 -33.45
N TYR A 35 33.23 0.19 -34.21
CA TYR A 35 32.80 -1.18 -33.97
C TYR A 35 33.33 -1.74 -32.63
N ASP A 36 34.60 -1.48 -32.29
CA ASP A 36 35.17 -1.86 -30.99
C ASP A 36 34.46 -1.16 -29.82
N TYR A 37 34.18 0.14 -29.95
CA TYR A 37 33.39 0.87 -28.95
C TYR A 37 31.96 0.33 -28.82
N LEU A 38 31.30 0.04 -29.94
CA LEU A 38 29.95 -0.52 -29.94
C LEU A 38 29.92 -1.88 -29.23
N LYS A 39 30.89 -2.77 -29.50
CA LYS A 39 31.02 -4.04 -28.80
C LYS A 39 31.19 -3.86 -27.30
N ALA A 40 32.06 -2.93 -26.88
CA ALA A 40 32.30 -2.66 -25.47
C ALA A 40 31.02 -2.14 -24.78
N ILE A 41 30.27 -1.25 -25.44
CA ILE A 41 28.99 -0.72 -24.94
C ILE A 41 27.94 -1.84 -24.83
N VAL A 42 27.77 -2.66 -25.87
CA VAL A 42 26.82 -3.78 -25.86
C VAL A 42 27.17 -4.79 -24.78
N PHE A 43 28.46 -5.12 -24.63
CA PHE A 43 28.93 -6.00 -23.57
C PHE A 43 28.67 -5.42 -22.17
N ALA A 44 29.02 -4.14 -21.95
CA ALA A 44 28.77 -3.47 -20.69
C ALA A 44 27.27 -3.41 -20.36
N LEU A 45 26.42 -3.15 -21.35
CA LEU A 45 24.96 -3.16 -21.19
C LEU A 45 24.44 -4.55 -20.84
N ALA A 46 24.92 -5.60 -21.52
CA ALA A 46 24.53 -6.98 -21.21
C ALA A 46 24.92 -7.38 -19.78
N VAL A 47 26.15 -7.07 -19.35
CA VAL A 47 26.60 -7.31 -17.98
C VAL A 47 25.76 -6.51 -16.98
N ALA A 48 25.47 -5.24 -17.27
CA ALA A 48 24.64 -4.40 -16.41
C ALA A 48 23.21 -4.94 -16.25
N ILE A 49 22.59 -5.46 -17.34
CA ILE A 49 21.27 -6.09 -17.30
C ILE A 49 21.30 -7.35 -16.42
N VAL A 50 22.32 -8.20 -16.56
CA VAL A 50 22.45 -9.43 -15.76
C VAL A 50 22.64 -9.09 -14.27
N ILE A 51 23.55 -8.17 -13.93
CA ILE A 51 23.79 -7.77 -12.54
C ILE A 51 22.52 -7.17 -11.91
N ARG A 52 21.84 -6.26 -12.62
CA ARG A 52 20.64 -5.60 -12.10
C ARG A 52 19.45 -6.54 -11.94
N SER A 53 19.28 -7.48 -12.86
CA SER A 53 18.17 -8.44 -12.79
C SER A 53 18.40 -9.54 -11.75
N MET A 54 19.64 -10.04 -11.60
CA MET A 54 19.92 -11.24 -10.81
C MET A 54 20.62 -10.98 -9.48
N TRP A 55 21.30 -9.84 -9.30
CA TRP A 55 22.15 -9.62 -8.13
C TRP A 55 21.72 -8.43 -7.28
N VAL A 56 21.82 -7.21 -7.81
CA VAL A 56 21.62 -5.99 -7.04
C VAL A 56 21.13 -4.85 -7.91
N GLU A 57 20.16 -4.08 -7.40
CA GLU A 57 19.61 -2.94 -8.14
C GLU A 57 19.41 -1.72 -7.22
N PRO A 58 19.96 -0.54 -7.58
CA PRO A 58 19.68 0.70 -6.87
C PRO A 58 18.30 1.25 -7.24
N TYR A 59 17.56 1.74 -6.25
CA TYR A 59 16.26 2.39 -6.43
C TYR A 59 16.23 3.75 -5.73
N THR A 60 15.43 4.66 -6.28
CA THR A 60 15.04 5.90 -5.62
C THR A 60 13.59 5.77 -5.18
N ILE A 61 13.28 6.14 -3.95
CA ILE A 61 11.92 6.13 -3.41
C ILE A 61 11.17 7.39 -3.89
N PRO A 62 10.11 7.26 -4.71
CA PRO A 62 9.42 8.42 -5.27
C PRO A 62 8.15 8.80 -4.50
N THR A 63 7.66 7.93 -3.60
CA THR A 63 6.36 8.09 -2.92
C THR A 63 6.46 7.82 -1.43
N GLY A 64 5.55 8.44 -0.67
CA GLY A 64 5.47 8.35 0.79
C GLY A 64 4.71 7.13 1.31
N SER A 65 4.43 6.13 0.46
CA SER A 65 3.65 4.92 0.83
C SER A 65 4.31 4.06 1.91
N MET A 66 5.63 4.21 2.09
CA MET A 66 6.43 3.45 3.04
C MET A 66 6.93 4.31 4.21
N ARG A 67 6.38 5.51 4.42
CA ARG A 67 6.71 6.32 5.61
C ARG A 67 6.24 5.58 6.87
N PRO A 68 6.97 5.67 8.00
CA PRO A 68 8.22 6.41 8.19
C PRO A 68 9.49 5.65 7.76
N THR A 69 9.38 4.35 7.44
CA THR A 69 10.50 3.45 7.08
C THR A 69 11.32 4.01 5.92
N PHE A 70 10.67 4.27 4.79
CA PHE A 70 11.28 4.93 3.63
C PHE A 70 10.59 6.27 3.37
N LYS A 71 11.39 7.27 2.99
CA LYS A 71 10.95 8.61 2.63
C LYS A 71 11.34 8.91 1.19
N GLU A 72 10.61 9.83 0.59
CA GLU A 72 10.89 10.28 -0.76
C GLU A 72 12.31 10.85 -0.86
N GLY A 73 13.00 10.50 -1.94
CA GLY A 73 14.40 10.87 -2.14
C GLY A 73 15.41 9.93 -1.46
N ASP A 74 14.97 8.95 -0.65
CA ASP A 74 15.87 7.88 -0.21
C ASP A 74 16.36 7.09 -1.42
N PHE A 75 17.67 6.80 -1.46
CA PHE A 75 18.21 5.80 -2.38
C PHE A 75 18.52 4.53 -1.61
N ILE A 76 18.01 3.43 -2.14
CA ILE A 76 18.10 2.11 -1.54
C ILE A 76 18.80 1.14 -2.48
N ILE A 77 19.43 0.13 -1.89
CA ILE A 77 19.95 -1.04 -2.59
C ILE A 77 18.98 -2.19 -2.38
N ALA A 78 18.48 -2.74 -3.49
CA ALA A 78 17.72 -3.97 -3.48
C ALA A 78 18.63 -5.17 -3.71
N SER A 79 18.51 -6.19 -2.87
CA SER A 79 19.10 -7.49 -3.15
C SER A 79 18.10 -8.32 -3.96
N LYS A 80 18.57 -8.87 -5.09
CA LYS A 80 17.78 -9.74 -5.97
C LYS A 80 17.94 -11.22 -5.64
N THR A 81 18.73 -11.54 -4.61
CA THR A 81 19.13 -12.90 -4.22
C THR A 81 18.59 -13.34 -2.86
N ASP A 82 17.72 -12.54 -2.24
CA ASP A 82 17.23 -12.81 -0.88
C ASP A 82 16.36 -14.07 -0.82
N TYR A 83 15.58 -14.35 -1.87
CA TYR A 83 14.64 -15.46 -1.90
C TYR A 83 14.50 -16.16 -3.26
N GLY A 84 15.23 -15.71 -4.29
CA GLY A 84 15.16 -16.34 -5.60
C GLY A 84 16.25 -15.86 -6.56
N LEU A 85 16.26 -16.47 -7.74
CA LEU A 85 17.05 -16.09 -8.90
C LEU A 85 16.08 -15.66 -10.00
N ASN A 86 15.97 -14.36 -10.24
CA ASN A 86 15.07 -13.82 -11.27
C ASN A 86 15.55 -14.20 -12.68
N ILE A 87 14.60 -14.34 -13.61
CA ILE A 87 14.88 -14.37 -15.04
C ILE A 87 15.02 -12.91 -15.54
N PRO A 88 16.10 -12.55 -16.26
CA PRO A 88 16.25 -11.22 -16.83
C PRO A 88 15.06 -10.82 -17.70
N LEU A 89 14.56 -9.58 -17.52
CA LEU A 89 13.46 -8.99 -18.29
C LEU A 89 12.12 -9.76 -18.22
N SER A 90 11.93 -10.64 -17.24
CA SER A 90 10.71 -11.42 -17.05
C SER A 90 10.26 -11.37 -15.59
N ALA A 91 8.96 -11.61 -15.36
CA ALA A 91 8.47 -11.82 -14.01
C ALA A 91 8.82 -13.18 -13.38
N SER A 92 9.26 -14.16 -14.15
CA SER A 92 9.47 -15.50 -13.59
C SER A 92 10.83 -15.65 -12.89
N HIS A 93 10.97 -16.71 -12.10
CA HIS A 93 12.20 -17.08 -11.39
C HIS A 93 12.80 -18.35 -11.98
N PHE A 94 14.12 -18.42 -12.12
CA PHE A 94 14.84 -19.68 -12.32
C PHE A 94 14.75 -20.57 -11.09
N TYR A 95 14.78 -19.94 -9.90
CA TYR A 95 14.68 -20.60 -8.62
C TYR A 95 14.01 -19.65 -7.64
N PHE A 96 13.06 -20.14 -6.84
CA PHE A 96 12.41 -19.37 -5.78
C PHE A 96 12.24 -20.27 -4.56
N ASP A 97 12.60 -19.75 -3.39
CA ASP A 97 12.46 -20.46 -2.13
C ASP A 97 11.51 -19.70 -1.20
N PRO A 98 10.25 -20.17 -1.05
CA PRO A 98 9.27 -19.54 -0.16
C PRO A 98 9.66 -19.57 1.33
N SER A 99 10.67 -20.35 1.76
CA SER A 99 11.12 -20.38 3.14
C SER A 99 12.04 -19.20 3.49
N LEU A 100 12.74 -18.67 2.48
CA LEU A 100 13.66 -17.54 2.63
C LEU A 100 12.92 -16.21 2.80
N ILE A 101 11.74 -16.08 2.20
CA ILE A 101 10.92 -14.87 2.37
C ILE A 101 10.32 -14.79 3.77
N LYS A 102 10.57 -13.66 4.45
CA LYS A 102 10.16 -13.42 5.83
C LYS A 102 9.03 -12.38 5.88
N ARG A 103 8.10 -12.58 6.82
CA ARG A 103 7.05 -11.60 7.13
C ARG A 103 7.69 -10.38 7.80
N GLY A 104 7.08 -9.22 7.62
CA GLY A 104 7.64 -7.94 8.03
C GLY A 104 8.83 -7.47 7.17
N TYR A 105 9.25 -8.22 6.15
CA TYR A 105 10.33 -7.83 5.25
C TYR A 105 9.82 -6.89 4.16
N VAL A 106 10.61 -5.90 3.75
CA VAL A 106 10.22 -4.98 2.68
C VAL A 106 10.66 -5.54 1.34
N VAL A 107 9.67 -5.84 0.50
CA VAL A 107 9.85 -6.47 -0.79
C VAL A 107 9.64 -5.48 -1.93
N ILE A 108 10.38 -5.70 -3.01
CA ILE A 108 10.15 -5.04 -4.29
C ILE A 108 9.39 -6.00 -5.17
N LEU A 109 8.33 -5.52 -5.82
CA LEU A 109 7.46 -6.30 -6.67
C LEU A 109 7.19 -5.59 -8.00
N THR A 110 6.92 -6.38 -9.03
CA THR A 110 6.42 -5.89 -10.33
C THR A 110 4.89 -5.97 -10.38
N SER A 111 4.24 -5.07 -11.12
CA SER A 111 2.80 -5.11 -11.36
C SER A 111 2.35 -6.00 -12.53
N GLU A 112 3.23 -6.88 -13.00
CA GLU A 112 2.92 -7.77 -14.13
C GLU A 112 1.72 -8.68 -13.81
N ASN A 113 0.73 -8.74 -14.70
CA ASN A 113 -0.51 -9.53 -14.48
C ASN A 113 -1.30 -9.16 -13.21
N MET A 114 -1.13 -7.93 -12.69
CA MET A 114 -1.91 -7.41 -11.57
C MET A 114 -2.93 -6.37 -12.05
N ASP A 115 -4.03 -6.22 -11.30
CA ASP A 115 -5.06 -5.19 -11.53
C ASP A 115 -4.57 -3.81 -11.03
N VAL A 116 -3.58 -3.26 -11.75
CA VAL A 116 -2.97 -1.95 -11.47
C VAL A 116 -3.22 -1.03 -12.67
N ALA A 117 -3.81 0.13 -12.40
CA ALA A 117 -4.03 1.14 -13.42
C ALA A 117 -2.69 1.67 -13.96
N ASP A 118 -2.60 1.83 -15.28
CA ASP A 118 -1.41 2.35 -15.96
C ASP A 118 -0.14 1.57 -15.57
N SER A 119 -0.17 0.24 -15.69
CA SER A 119 0.93 -0.63 -15.22
C SER A 119 2.21 -0.57 -16.07
N ASP A 120 2.14 -0.02 -17.28
CA ASP A 120 3.23 -0.03 -18.25
C ASP A 120 4.27 1.04 -17.96
N THR A 121 5.53 0.72 -18.21
CA THR A 121 6.66 1.64 -18.12
C THR A 121 7.71 1.28 -19.16
N VAL A 122 8.77 2.09 -19.28
CA VAL A 122 9.85 1.87 -20.23
C VAL A 122 11.19 1.80 -19.48
N TYR A 123 11.78 0.61 -19.46
CA TYR A 123 13.11 0.36 -18.92
C TYR A 123 14.19 0.99 -19.79
N PHE A 124 15.07 1.80 -19.19
CA PHE A 124 16.04 2.67 -19.88
C PHE A 124 15.45 3.57 -20.97
N TYR A 125 14.13 3.81 -20.97
CA TYR A 125 13.43 4.44 -22.10
C TYR A 125 13.54 3.68 -23.44
N LEU A 126 14.00 2.42 -23.41
CA LEU A 126 14.25 1.59 -24.59
C LEU A 126 13.41 0.31 -24.63
N PHE A 127 13.10 -0.30 -23.49
CA PHE A 127 12.43 -1.59 -23.42
C PHE A 127 11.11 -1.50 -22.65
N PRO A 128 10.03 -2.14 -23.11
CA PRO A 128 8.79 -2.19 -22.34
C PRO A 128 9.03 -2.90 -20.99
N GLY A 129 8.41 -2.40 -19.95
CA GLY A 129 8.48 -2.96 -18.60
C GLY A 129 7.20 -2.68 -17.82
N LYS A 130 7.18 -3.11 -16.56
CA LYS A 130 6.05 -2.90 -15.64
C LYS A 130 6.46 -2.05 -14.45
N LYS A 131 5.51 -1.28 -13.91
CA LYS A 131 5.71 -0.48 -12.71
C LYS A 131 6.16 -1.39 -11.55
N GLN A 132 7.06 -0.85 -10.75
CA GLN A 132 7.58 -1.54 -9.58
C GLN A 132 7.10 -0.85 -8.31
N PHE A 133 6.82 -1.67 -7.30
CA PHE A 133 6.34 -1.22 -6.01
C PHE A 133 7.26 -1.74 -4.92
N ILE A 134 7.39 -0.95 -3.86
CA ILE A 134 8.03 -1.33 -2.62
C ILE A 134 6.95 -1.39 -1.54
N LYS A 135 6.82 -2.53 -0.87
CA LYS A 135 5.78 -2.77 0.15
C LYS A 135 6.31 -3.71 1.25
N ARG A 136 5.72 -3.65 2.44
CA ARG A 136 6.02 -4.60 3.50
C ARG A 136 5.21 -5.86 3.28
N LEU A 137 5.88 -7.01 3.30
CA LEU A 137 5.23 -8.30 3.24
C LEU A 137 4.61 -8.64 4.58
N ILE A 138 3.30 -8.80 4.60
CA ILE A 138 2.53 -9.08 5.81
C ILE A 138 2.16 -10.55 5.87
N GLY A 139 1.62 -11.10 4.77
CA GLY A 139 1.14 -12.47 4.70
C GLY A 139 1.83 -13.29 3.62
N LYS A 140 2.13 -14.54 3.94
CA LYS A 140 2.64 -15.61 3.07
C LYS A 140 1.51 -16.60 2.74
N PRO A 141 1.67 -17.44 1.69
CA PRO A 141 0.71 -18.49 1.38
C PRO A 141 0.34 -19.34 2.59
N GLY A 142 -0.96 -19.52 2.83
CA GLY A 142 -1.50 -20.31 3.94
C GLY A 142 -1.60 -19.60 5.28
N ASP A 143 -1.08 -18.38 5.42
CA ASP A 143 -1.26 -17.59 6.64
C ASP A 143 -2.73 -17.18 6.82
N THR A 144 -3.15 -17.02 8.06
CA THR A 144 -4.43 -16.43 8.41
C THR A 144 -4.25 -15.18 9.26
N LEU A 145 -4.79 -14.05 8.82
CA LEU A 145 -4.59 -12.74 9.43
C LEU A 145 -5.90 -12.13 9.94
N TYR A 146 -5.86 -11.42 11.05
CA TYR A 146 -7.01 -10.74 11.64
C TYR A 146 -6.62 -9.34 12.12
N PHE A 147 -7.41 -8.34 11.74
CA PHE A 147 -7.11 -6.94 12.02
C PHE A 147 -7.91 -6.46 13.24
N TYR A 148 -7.20 -5.88 14.20
CA TYR A 148 -7.79 -5.37 15.44
C TYR A 148 -7.00 -4.15 15.91
N GLY A 149 -7.69 -3.04 16.19
CA GLY A 149 -7.04 -1.91 16.85
C GLY A 149 -5.90 -1.24 16.07
N GLY A 150 -5.88 -1.37 14.73
CA GLY A 150 -4.75 -0.93 13.91
C GLY A 150 -3.56 -1.91 13.89
N GLU A 151 -3.68 -3.06 14.54
CA GLU A 151 -2.68 -4.13 14.60
C GLU A 151 -3.09 -5.35 13.77
N ILE A 152 -2.13 -6.24 13.52
CA ILE A 152 -2.33 -7.50 12.81
C ILE A 152 -2.00 -8.67 13.74
N TYR A 153 -2.99 -9.52 13.94
CA TYR A 153 -2.84 -10.83 14.56
C TYR A 153 -2.75 -11.87 13.45
N GLY A 154 -1.85 -12.83 13.59
CA GLY A 154 -1.61 -13.79 12.51
C GLY A 154 -1.26 -15.16 13.04
N ILE A 155 -1.67 -16.18 12.30
CA ILE A 155 -1.18 -17.56 12.44
C ILE A 155 -0.67 -18.06 11.10
N ASP A 156 0.34 -18.91 11.12
CA ASP A 156 0.75 -19.65 9.93
C ASP A 156 -0.19 -20.83 9.63
N SER A 157 0.12 -21.58 8.57
CA SER A 157 -0.67 -22.76 8.16
C SER A 157 -0.66 -23.89 9.19
N SER A 158 0.32 -23.94 10.09
CA SER A 158 0.38 -24.90 11.21
C SER A 158 -0.41 -24.44 12.44
N GLY A 159 -0.78 -23.15 12.48
CA GLY A 159 -1.48 -22.52 13.60
C GLY A 159 -0.55 -21.84 14.61
N GLU A 160 0.74 -21.69 14.30
CA GLU A 160 1.67 -20.96 15.15
C GLU A 160 1.49 -19.45 14.99
N GLU A 161 1.58 -18.71 16.10
CA GLU A 161 1.41 -17.25 16.12
C GLU A 161 2.55 -16.53 15.40
N LEU A 162 2.18 -15.58 14.55
CA LEU A 162 3.08 -14.71 13.79
C LEU A 162 3.54 -13.51 14.63
N THR A 163 4.31 -13.78 15.68
CA THR A 163 4.78 -12.75 16.61
C THR A 163 5.58 -11.63 15.95
N GLU A 164 6.23 -11.90 14.81
CA GLU A 164 7.01 -10.91 14.05
C GLU A 164 6.16 -9.75 13.49
N LEU A 165 4.84 -9.91 13.43
CA LEU A 165 3.89 -8.86 12.99
C LEU A 165 3.41 -7.95 14.12
N ARG A 166 3.79 -8.19 15.38
CA ARG A 166 3.27 -7.44 16.54
C ARG A 166 4.32 -7.11 17.60
N VAL A 167 5.27 -8.01 17.84
CA VAL A 167 6.28 -7.84 18.90
C VAL A 167 7.33 -6.77 18.59
N PRO A 168 7.86 -6.63 17.35
CA PRO A 168 8.91 -5.64 17.09
C PRO A 168 8.42 -4.19 17.30
N GLU A 169 9.23 -3.37 17.99
CA GLU A 169 8.89 -1.98 18.31
C GLU A 169 8.55 -1.14 17.07
N TRP A 170 9.27 -1.36 15.96
CA TRP A 170 9.00 -0.65 14.70
C TRP A 170 7.67 -1.04 14.08
N MET A 171 7.16 -2.25 14.34
CA MET A 171 5.87 -2.75 13.83
C MET A 171 4.71 -2.13 14.61
N GLN A 172 4.87 -1.93 15.93
CA GLN A 172 3.87 -1.30 16.81
C GLN A 172 3.64 0.19 16.49
N LYS A 173 4.61 0.84 15.83
CA LYS A 173 4.50 2.23 15.37
C LYS A 173 3.75 2.35 14.04
N LEU A 174 3.39 1.24 13.40
CA LEU A 174 2.70 1.21 12.13
C LEU A 174 1.23 0.86 12.35
N GLU A 175 0.36 1.56 11.63
CA GLU A 175 -1.08 1.38 11.68
C GLU A 175 -1.56 0.62 10.44
N HIS A 176 -2.29 -0.48 10.67
CA HIS A 176 -2.81 -1.34 9.63
C HIS A 176 -4.33 -1.29 9.60
N ILE A 177 -4.85 -0.73 8.51
CA ILE A 177 -6.29 -0.69 8.25
C ILE A 177 -6.61 -1.76 7.20
N PRO A 178 -7.52 -2.71 7.47
CA PRO A 178 -7.81 -3.82 6.57
C PRO A 178 -8.54 -3.42 5.29
N ILE A 179 -9.11 -2.21 5.25
CA ILE A 179 -10.07 -1.78 4.23
C ILE A 179 -9.79 -0.37 3.73
N ILE A 180 -10.22 -0.17 2.48
CA ILE A 180 -10.46 1.14 1.86
C ILE A 180 -11.91 1.56 2.11
N LYS A 181 -12.85 0.65 1.80
CA LYS A 181 -14.29 0.81 2.02
C LYS A 181 -14.85 -0.57 2.38
N PHE A 182 -15.96 -0.61 3.13
CA PHE A 182 -16.61 -1.90 3.44
C PHE A 182 -17.04 -2.66 2.19
N GLU A 183 -17.52 -1.98 1.15
CA GLU A 183 -17.87 -2.63 -0.12
C GLU A 183 -16.65 -2.97 -1.01
N GLY A 184 -15.47 -2.44 -0.68
CA GLY A 184 -14.25 -2.58 -1.48
C GLY A 184 -14.49 -2.14 -2.92
N LYS A 185 -14.26 -3.04 -3.88
CA LYS A 185 -14.61 -2.85 -5.29
C LYS A 185 -15.96 -3.49 -5.56
N ALA A 186 -16.98 -2.68 -5.87
CA ALA A 186 -18.31 -3.15 -6.24
C ALA A 186 -18.45 -3.23 -7.78
N LYS A 187 -18.64 -4.43 -8.32
CA LYS A 187 -18.92 -4.64 -9.76
C LYS A 187 -20.40 -4.90 -9.99
N THR A 188 -20.98 -4.18 -10.93
CA THR A 188 -22.39 -4.29 -11.35
C THR A 188 -22.51 -4.75 -12.80
N SER A 189 -23.66 -5.34 -13.15
CA SER A 189 -23.93 -5.76 -14.54
C SER A 189 -24.19 -4.60 -15.50
N SER A 190 -24.75 -3.47 -15.02
CA SER A 190 -24.93 -2.26 -15.81
C SER A 190 -23.82 -1.25 -15.53
N GLN A 191 -23.29 -0.65 -16.61
CA GLN A 191 -22.28 0.42 -16.56
C GLN A 191 -22.87 1.81 -16.85
N SER A 192 -24.15 1.92 -17.19
CA SER A 192 -24.79 3.21 -17.46
C SER A 192 -25.00 4.01 -16.16
N PRO A 193 -24.63 5.32 -16.10
CA PRO A 193 -24.82 6.18 -14.93
C PRO A 193 -26.26 6.28 -14.40
N GLN A 194 -27.27 6.11 -15.27
CA GLN A 194 -28.70 6.08 -14.89
C GLN A 194 -29.25 4.64 -14.83
N GLY A 195 -28.39 3.63 -14.98
CA GLY A 195 -28.76 2.24 -14.99
C GLY A 195 -29.22 1.75 -13.61
N VAL A 196 -30.19 0.84 -13.63
CA VAL A 196 -30.53 0.01 -12.48
C VAL A 196 -29.82 -1.33 -12.67
N SER A 197 -28.94 -1.68 -11.73
CA SER A 197 -28.26 -2.98 -11.74
C SER A 197 -29.01 -3.95 -10.83
N PRO A 198 -29.44 -5.13 -11.31
CA PRO A 198 -30.10 -6.13 -10.47
C PRO A 198 -29.11 -6.83 -9.52
N THR A 199 -27.81 -6.83 -9.85
CA THR A 199 -26.78 -7.56 -9.11
C THR A 199 -25.54 -6.71 -8.86
N THR A 200 -24.94 -6.89 -7.69
CA THR A 200 -23.66 -6.31 -7.28
C THR A 200 -22.78 -7.42 -6.70
N ILE A 201 -21.55 -7.55 -7.17
CA ILE A 201 -20.52 -8.41 -6.55
C ILE A 201 -19.52 -7.50 -5.85
N LEU A 202 -19.30 -7.76 -4.56
CA LEU A 202 -18.37 -7.04 -3.71
C LEU A 202 -17.04 -7.79 -3.68
N TYR A 203 -15.95 -7.05 -3.89
CA TYR A 203 -14.60 -7.56 -3.89
C TYR A 203 -13.79 -6.90 -2.79
N GLN A 204 -13.00 -7.71 -2.07
CA GLN A 204 -11.99 -7.23 -1.13
C GLN A 204 -10.65 -7.84 -1.51
N MET A 205 -9.60 -7.02 -1.57
CA MET A 205 -8.29 -7.43 -2.07
C MET A 205 -8.37 -8.13 -3.44
N ASN A 206 -9.27 -7.63 -4.30
CA ASN A 206 -9.62 -8.20 -5.61
C ASN A 206 -10.16 -9.64 -5.61
N GLU A 207 -10.51 -10.20 -4.45
CA GLU A 207 -11.24 -11.46 -4.34
C GLU A 207 -12.74 -11.20 -4.14
N PRO A 208 -13.62 -11.93 -4.83
CA PRO A 208 -15.06 -11.80 -4.65
C PRO A 208 -15.47 -12.36 -3.27
N VAL A 209 -16.04 -11.51 -2.41
CA VAL A 209 -16.39 -11.89 -1.02
C VAL A 209 -17.87 -12.03 -0.78
N ALA A 210 -18.69 -11.22 -1.45
CA ALA A 210 -20.15 -11.27 -1.31
C ALA A 210 -20.87 -10.90 -2.61
N LYS A 211 -22.09 -11.38 -2.75
CA LYS A 211 -23.01 -11.03 -3.84
C LYS A 211 -24.31 -10.48 -3.25
N LEU A 212 -24.80 -9.40 -3.85
CA LEU A 212 -26.10 -8.80 -3.56
C LEU A 212 -26.96 -8.86 -4.81
N GLU A 213 -28.21 -9.30 -4.66
CA GLU A 213 -29.14 -9.48 -5.78
C GLU A 213 -30.54 -8.98 -5.43
N LYS A 214 -31.11 -8.17 -6.31
CA LYS A 214 -32.48 -7.68 -6.21
C LYS A 214 -33.45 -8.73 -6.75
N ASN A 215 -34.46 -9.08 -5.96
CA ASN A 215 -35.55 -9.95 -6.41
C ASN A 215 -36.64 -9.17 -7.17
N ALA A 216 -37.64 -9.89 -7.68
CA ALA A 216 -38.76 -9.32 -8.43
C ALA A 216 -39.62 -8.32 -7.63
N PHE A 217 -39.63 -8.44 -6.29
CA PHE A 217 -40.36 -7.56 -5.37
C PHE A 217 -39.54 -6.36 -4.91
N GLY A 218 -38.28 -6.22 -5.37
CA GLY A 218 -37.41 -5.10 -5.02
C GLY A 218 -36.58 -5.30 -3.75
N PHE A 219 -36.75 -6.41 -3.02
CA PHE A 219 -35.90 -6.73 -1.88
C PHE A 219 -34.53 -7.20 -2.35
N VAL A 220 -33.49 -6.82 -1.60
CA VAL A 220 -32.13 -7.25 -1.85
C VAL A 220 -31.81 -8.45 -0.96
N LYS A 221 -31.35 -9.52 -1.57
CA LYS A 221 -30.77 -10.67 -0.88
C LYS A 221 -29.26 -10.63 -1.01
N GLY A 222 -28.55 -10.77 0.10
CA GLY A 222 -27.10 -10.92 0.12
C GLY A 222 -26.65 -12.33 0.46
N GLU A 223 -25.54 -12.76 -0.12
CA GLU A 223 -24.88 -14.02 0.17
C GLU A 223 -23.35 -13.85 0.21
N MET A 224 -22.70 -14.50 1.17
CA MET A 224 -21.24 -14.64 1.18
C MET A 224 -20.84 -15.64 0.09
N ILE A 225 -19.75 -15.37 -0.64
CA ILE A 225 -19.27 -16.23 -1.73
C ILE A 225 -17.79 -16.62 -1.62
N ALA A 226 -17.01 -15.96 -0.75
CA ALA A 226 -15.61 -16.34 -0.49
C ALA A 226 -15.53 -17.60 0.38
N GLU A 227 -14.68 -18.56 -0.01
CA GLU A 227 -14.29 -19.71 0.83
C GLU A 227 -13.10 -19.35 1.73
N PRO A 228 -12.98 -19.91 2.96
CA PRO A 228 -13.89 -20.86 3.62
C PRO A 228 -15.14 -20.20 4.25
N HIS A 229 -15.29 -18.88 4.09
CA HIS A 229 -16.29 -18.09 4.81
C HIS A 229 -17.74 -18.29 4.33
N LYS A 230 -17.95 -18.92 3.18
CA LYS A 230 -19.26 -19.16 2.55
C LYS A 230 -20.26 -19.87 3.46
N GLN A 231 -19.79 -20.73 4.35
CA GLN A 231 -20.63 -21.47 5.30
C GLN A 231 -20.49 -20.96 6.75
N ALA A 232 -19.38 -20.29 7.09
CA ALA A 232 -19.01 -20.01 8.47
C ALA A 232 -19.46 -18.63 8.99
N LEU A 233 -19.65 -17.65 8.10
CA LEU A 233 -19.96 -16.26 8.46
C LEU A 233 -21.43 -15.92 8.17
N LYS A 234 -22.13 -15.41 9.19
CA LYS A 234 -23.51 -14.93 9.06
C LYS A 234 -23.57 -13.44 8.71
N GLN A 235 -22.57 -12.66 9.11
CA GLN A 235 -22.50 -11.22 8.89
C GLN A 235 -21.27 -10.83 8.09
N TYR A 236 -21.41 -9.79 7.27
CA TYR A 236 -20.31 -9.26 6.47
C TYR A 236 -19.26 -8.56 7.34
N SER A 237 -19.68 -7.95 8.45
CA SER A 237 -18.83 -7.36 9.49
C SER A 237 -17.87 -8.35 10.15
N ASP A 238 -18.14 -9.66 10.07
CA ASP A 238 -17.25 -10.67 10.63
C ASP A 238 -15.99 -10.93 9.77
N LEU A 239 -15.91 -10.36 8.56
CA LEU A 239 -14.74 -10.48 7.68
C LEU A 239 -13.49 -9.87 8.32
N TRP A 240 -12.55 -10.72 8.72
CA TRP A 240 -11.15 -10.45 9.10
C TRP A 240 -10.87 -9.18 9.89
N GLY A 241 -11.83 -8.76 10.72
CA GLY A 241 -11.71 -7.61 11.61
C GLY A 241 -12.67 -6.45 11.33
N PHE A 242 -13.50 -6.49 10.28
CA PHE A 242 -14.34 -5.35 9.87
C PHE A 242 -15.22 -4.80 10.99
N LYS A 243 -15.76 -5.66 11.86
CA LYS A 243 -16.54 -5.25 13.04
C LYS A 243 -15.80 -4.31 14.00
N ASN A 244 -14.46 -4.35 14.00
CA ASN A 244 -13.62 -3.50 14.86
C ASN A 244 -13.42 -2.08 14.29
N TYR A 245 -13.83 -1.85 13.04
CA TYR A 245 -13.60 -0.60 12.33
C TYR A 245 -14.92 0.06 11.93
N ALA A 246 -14.94 1.38 11.98
CA ALA A 246 -15.97 2.23 11.42
C ALA A 246 -15.36 3.13 10.35
N MET A 247 -16.12 3.44 9.31
CA MET A 247 -15.84 4.60 8.47
C MET A 247 -16.30 5.86 9.21
N ALA A 248 -15.49 6.92 9.17
CA ALA A 248 -15.71 8.10 10.00
C ALA A 248 -15.77 9.38 9.17
N ARG A 249 -16.66 10.31 9.51
CA ARG A 249 -16.62 11.68 8.96
C ARG A 249 -17.07 12.70 9.97
N LEU A 250 -16.69 13.96 9.76
CA LEU A 250 -17.22 15.07 10.54
C LEU A 250 -18.46 15.63 9.86
N LEU A 251 -19.45 16.00 10.66
CA LEU A 251 -20.70 16.62 10.25
C LEU A 251 -20.89 17.96 10.95
N LYS A 252 -21.45 18.93 10.23
CA LYS A 252 -21.99 20.15 10.81
C LYS A 252 -23.29 19.85 11.55
N PRO A 253 -23.71 20.68 12.53
CA PRO A 253 -24.98 20.47 13.24
C PRO A 253 -26.20 20.33 12.33
N SER A 254 -26.30 21.12 11.26
CA SER A 254 -27.40 21.02 10.29
C SER A 254 -27.40 19.70 9.51
N GLU A 255 -26.22 19.19 9.15
CA GLU A 255 -26.07 17.90 8.46
C GLU A 255 -26.40 16.74 9.40
N ALA A 256 -25.96 16.82 10.66
CA ALA A 256 -26.30 15.86 11.69
C ALA A 256 -27.82 15.80 11.92
N GLN A 257 -28.49 16.95 12.04
CA GLN A 257 -29.95 17.01 12.20
C GLN A 257 -30.69 16.40 11.01
N ALA A 258 -30.20 16.63 9.78
CA ALA A 258 -30.80 16.06 8.58
C ALA A 258 -30.69 14.52 8.52
N LEU A 259 -29.58 13.96 9.04
CA LEU A 259 -29.35 12.51 9.05
C LEU A 259 -29.94 11.81 10.28
N PHE A 260 -30.07 12.52 11.39
CA PHE A 260 -30.56 12.02 12.68
C PHE A 260 -31.70 12.91 13.20
N PRO A 261 -32.90 12.88 12.58
CA PRO A 261 -33.98 13.82 12.88
C PRO A 261 -34.53 13.73 14.31
N HIS A 262 -34.27 12.63 15.01
CA HIS A 262 -34.67 12.41 16.41
C HIS A 262 -33.59 12.79 17.43
N MET A 263 -32.50 13.44 17.00
CA MET A 263 -31.50 13.95 17.93
C MET A 263 -32.06 15.13 18.75
N SER A 264 -31.64 15.21 20.01
CA SER A 264 -32.01 16.31 20.90
C SER A 264 -31.39 17.62 20.41
N GLU A 265 -32.21 18.66 20.23
CA GLU A 265 -31.74 20.00 19.81
C GLU A 265 -30.80 20.66 20.83
N ASP A 266 -30.85 20.25 22.10
CA ASP A 266 -30.03 20.78 23.22
C ASP A 266 -28.52 20.51 23.14
N SER A 267 -28.02 19.88 22.07
CA SER A 267 -26.60 19.57 21.94
C SER A 267 -25.81 20.76 21.40
N GLN A 268 -25.07 21.46 22.29
CA GLN A 268 -24.12 22.54 21.98
C GLN A 268 -22.85 22.07 21.23
N ALA A 269 -22.90 20.95 20.52
CA ALA A 269 -21.73 20.40 19.83
C ALA A 269 -21.32 21.30 18.65
N VAL A 270 -20.01 21.54 18.53
CA VAL A 270 -19.45 22.36 17.46
C VAL A 270 -19.47 21.59 16.13
N LEU A 271 -19.12 20.31 16.19
CA LEU A 271 -19.22 19.33 15.11
C LEU A 271 -19.72 18.00 15.69
N TYR A 272 -20.09 17.08 14.80
CA TYR A 272 -20.39 15.70 15.17
C TYR A 272 -19.47 14.74 14.42
N LEU A 273 -19.02 13.70 15.09
CA LEU A 273 -18.34 12.56 14.48
C LEU A 273 -19.39 11.50 14.14
N GLU A 274 -19.62 11.28 12.84
CA GLU A 274 -20.43 10.16 12.37
C GLU A 274 -19.54 8.93 12.19
N LEU A 275 -19.98 7.82 12.78
CA LEU A 275 -19.37 6.51 12.65
C LEU A 275 -20.34 5.59 11.90
N ILE A 276 -19.86 5.00 10.82
CA ILE A 276 -20.60 4.06 9.99
C ILE A 276 -19.91 2.72 10.13
N HIS A 277 -20.64 1.72 10.62
CA HIS A 277 -20.06 0.47 11.10
C HIS A 277 -21.01 -0.71 10.89
N HIS A 278 -20.56 -1.91 11.26
CA HIS A 278 -21.31 -3.16 11.12
C HIS A 278 -21.95 -3.32 9.74
N PRO A 279 -21.15 -3.31 8.65
CA PRO A 279 -21.69 -3.60 7.32
C PRO A 279 -22.36 -4.99 7.31
N SER A 280 -23.55 -5.08 6.71
CA SER A 280 -24.36 -6.30 6.71
C SER A 280 -24.97 -6.60 5.35
N LEU A 281 -25.07 -7.90 5.04
CA LEU A 281 -25.86 -8.43 3.93
C LEU A 281 -27.36 -8.48 4.27
N GLU A 282 -27.67 -8.61 5.55
CA GLU A 282 -29.04 -8.55 6.05
C GLU A 282 -29.51 -7.11 6.11
N GLY A 283 -30.75 -6.85 5.66
CA GLY A 283 -31.27 -5.49 5.53
C GLY A 283 -30.63 -4.68 4.39
N ALA A 284 -29.82 -5.31 3.53
CA ALA A 284 -29.28 -4.70 2.33
C ALA A 284 -30.41 -4.08 1.48
N SER A 285 -30.10 -3.00 0.79
CA SER A 285 -31.12 -2.21 0.08
C SER A 285 -30.56 -1.61 -1.21
N LEU A 286 -31.44 -1.01 -2.02
CA LEU A 286 -31.02 -0.28 -3.19
C LEU A 286 -30.42 1.06 -2.78
N ILE A 287 -29.18 1.29 -3.18
CA ILE A 287 -28.47 2.55 -2.98
C ILE A 287 -28.16 3.19 -4.33
N ARG A 288 -27.96 4.50 -4.30
CA ARG A 288 -27.39 5.24 -5.42
C ARG A 288 -25.88 5.34 -5.22
N ASP A 289 -25.11 4.83 -6.17
CA ASP A 289 -23.65 4.81 -6.08
C ASP A 289 -23.01 6.11 -6.58
N GLU A 290 -21.68 6.17 -6.54
CA GLU A 290 -20.90 7.33 -6.92
C GLU A 290 -21.03 7.76 -8.39
N TYR A 291 -21.53 6.88 -9.25
CA TYR A 291 -21.76 7.14 -10.66
C TYR A 291 -23.23 7.49 -10.95
N GLY A 292 -24.05 7.61 -9.90
CA GLY A 292 -25.47 7.91 -10.00
C GLY A 292 -26.35 6.68 -10.26
N ARG A 293 -25.78 5.47 -10.28
CA ARG A 293 -26.46 4.23 -10.64
C ARG A 293 -27.21 3.69 -9.44
N THR A 294 -28.36 3.08 -9.69
CA THR A 294 -29.10 2.38 -8.63
C THR A 294 -28.65 0.92 -8.60
N ARG A 295 -28.13 0.46 -7.47
CA ARG A 295 -27.67 -0.92 -7.29
C ARG A 295 -27.93 -1.42 -5.88
N PRO A 296 -28.00 -2.74 -5.66
CA PRO A 296 -27.88 -3.32 -4.34
C PRO A 296 -26.59 -2.86 -3.63
N GLY A 297 -26.71 -2.47 -2.37
CA GLY A 297 -25.60 -2.11 -1.49
C GLY A 297 -25.80 -2.64 -0.06
N LEU A 298 -24.71 -2.65 0.70
CA LEU A 298 -24.70 -3.15 2.08
C LEU A 298 -25.59 -2.29 2.99
N HIS A 299 -26.25 -2.95 3.95
CA HIS A 299 -26.78 -2.24 5.11
C HIS A 299 -25.62 -1.83 6.02
N VAL A 300 -25.74 -0.68 6.68
CA VAL A 300 -24.76 -0.18 7.64
C VAL A 300 -25.47 0.44 8.83
N SER A 301 -24.88 0.27 10.01
CA SER A 301 -25.30 0.98 11.22
C SER A 301 -24.62 2.35 11.27
N ARG A 302 -25.29 3.32 11.90
CA ARG A 302 -24.79 4.68 12.06
C ARG A 302 -24.88 5.15 13.50
N SER A 303 -23.80 5.78 13.94
CA SER A 303 -23.68 6.32 15.29
C SER A 303 -23.03 7.69 15.26
N LEU A 304 -23.32 8.48 16.29
CA LEU A 304 -22.99 9.89 16.31
C LEU A 304 -22.41 10.27 17.67
N ILE A 305 -21.25 10.93 17.66
CA ILE A 305 -20.60 11.47 18.86
C ILE A 305 -20.53 13.00 18.73
N PRO A 306 -21.14 13.77 19.66
CA PRO A 306 -20.98 15.22 19.68
C PRO A 306 -19.52 15.57 20.04
N LEU A 307 -18.94 16.54 19.33
CA LEU A 307 -17.56 16.99 19.56
C LEU A 307 -17.53 18.35 20.24
N SER A 308 -16.79 18.42 21.35
CA SER A 308 -16.35 19.67 21.97
C SER A 308 -15.20 20.29 21.17
N GLN A 309 -14.95 21.59 21.39
CA GLN A 309 -13.79 22.26 20.77
C GLN A 309 -12.46 21.58 21.14
N GLN A 310 -12.33 21.08 22.37
CA GLN A 310 -11.14 20.35 22.81
C GLN A 310 -10.89 19.08 21.98
N LYS A 311 -11.95 18.30 21.67
CA LYS A 311 -11.84 17.11 20.81
C LYS A 311 -11.52 17.49 19.36
N ILE A 312 -12.06 18.60 18.86
CA ILE A 312 -11.73 19.12 17.52
C ILE A 312 -10.24 19.52 17.45
N ASP A 313 -9.72 20.20 18.47
CA ASP A 313 -8.31 20.58 18.54
C ASP A 313 -7.39 19.36 18.62
N LEU A 314 -7.81 18.32 19.34
CA LEU A 314 -7.09 17.05 19.42
C LEU A 314 -7.05 16.34 18.06
N ILE A 315 -8.19 16.25 17.37
CA ILE A 315 -8.26 15.72 15.99
C ILE A 315 -7.35 16.53 15.07
N ALA A 316 -7.35 17.87 15.18
CA ALA A 316 -6.50 18.74 14.39
C ALA A 316 -5.00 18.46 14.64
N SER A 317 -4.61 18.21 15.89
CA SER A 317 -3.22 17.92 16.25
C SER A 317 -2.68 16.58 15.72
N HIS A 318 -3.59 15.65 15.41
CA HIS A 318 -3.27 14.35 14.81
C HIS A 318 -3.68 14.26 13.33
N MET A 319 -3.99 15.40 12.70
CA MET A 319 -4.48 15.42 11.33
C MET A 319 -3.47 14.79 10.38
N LEU A 320 -3.94 13.79 9.63
CA LEU A 320 -3.22 13.15 8.52
C LEU A 320 -4.05 13.31 7.25
N THR A 321 -3.50 13.75 6.13
CA THR A 321 -4.21 13.80 4.85
C THR A 321 -3.37 13.15 3.75
N GLY A 322 -4.04 12.53 2.78
CA GLY A 322 -3.38 12.26 1.49
C GLY A 322 -3.04 13.59 0.78
N ARG A 323 -2.16 13.57 -0.22
CA ARG A 323 -1.84 14.76 -1.03
C ARG A 323 -3.08 15.35 -1.69
N PHE A 324 -3.19 16.67 -1.68
CA PHE A 324 -4.25 17.42 -2.36
C PHE A 324 -3.65 18.69 -2.98
N VAL A 325 -4.27 19.13 -4.07
CA VAL A 325 -3.90 20.33 -4.82
C VAL A 325 -4.96 21.38 -4.56
N VAL A 326 -4.56 22.59 -4.18
CA VAL A 326 -5.43 23.76 -4.17
C VAL A 326 -5.18 24.53 -5.46
N GLN A 327 -6.25 24.82 -6.19
CA GLN A 327 -6.20 25.63 -7.41
C GLN A 327 -7.43 26.52 -7.46
N ASN A 328 -7.24 27.83 -7.63
CA ASN A 328 -8.30 28.84 -7.59
C ASN A 328 -9.18 28.72 -6.33
N GLY A 329 -8.57 28.42 -5.19
CA GLY A 329 -9.26 28.24 -3.91
C GLY A 329 -10.11 26.96 -3.81
N VAL A 330 -9.95 25.99 -4.70
CA VAL A 330 -10.64 24.70 -4.68
C VAL A 330 -9.63 23.56 -4.50
N ALA A 331 -9.84 22.72 -3.49
CA ALA A 331 -9.01 21.55 -3.25
C ALA A 331 -9.48 20.34 -4.04
N HIS A 332 -8.55 19.62 -4.64
CA HIS A 332 -8.79 18.36 -5.35
C HIS A 332 -7.62 17.39 -5.19
N ARG A 333 -7.79 16.13 -5.58
CA ARG A 333 -6.71 15.14 -5.52
C ARG A 333 -5.78 15.31 -6.71
N LEU A 334 -4.50 15.02 -6.48
CA LEU A 334 -3.52 14.96 -7.56
C LEU A 334 -3.97 13.96 -8.62
N GLY A 335 -4.01 14.38 -9.89
CA GLY A 335 -4.48 13.56 -11.01
C GLY A 335 -5.97 13.68 -11.35
N LEU A 336 -6.77 14.42 -10.56
CA LEU A 336 -8.15 14.76 -10.93
C LEU A 336 -8.15 15.91 -11.96
N SER A 337 -8.90 15.76 -13.06
CA SER A 337 -9.21 16.88 -13.97
C SER A 337 -10.37 17.72 -13.41
N LEU A 338 -10.10 18.98 -13.10
CA LEU A 338 -11.12 19.97 -12.69
C LEU A 338 -12.14 20.28 -13.79
N ASN A 339 -11.88 19.90 -15.03
CA ASN A 339 -12.77 20.14 -16.16
C ASN A 339 -13.98 19.20 -16.19
N ASN A 340 -14.04 18.21 -15.29
CA ASN A 340 -15.20 17.34 -15.18
C ASN A 340 -16.24 17.95 -14.23
N PRO A 341 -17.38 18.48 -14.74
CA PRO A 341 -18.39 19.13 -13.93
C PRO A 341 -19.05 18.19 -12.92
N HIS A 342 -18.92 16.87 -13.09
CA HIS A 342 -19.42 15.89 -12.14
C HIS A 342 -18.73 15.98 -10.78
N TYR A 343 -17.50 16.49 -10.66
CA TYR A 343 -16.79 16.52 -9.37
C TYR A 343 -16.80 17.87 -8.66
N LEU A 344 -17.00 18.97 -9.39
CA LEU A 344 -16.92 20.32 -8.84
C LEU A 344 -17.82 20.58 -7.61
N PRO A 345 -19.07 20.07 -7.54
CA PRO A 345 -19.91 20.27 -6.35
C PRO A 345 -19.41 19.57 -5.08
N TYR A 346 -18.46 18.65 -5.22
CA TYR A 346 -17.97 17.77 -4.15
C TYR A 346 -16.59 18.21 -3.62
N LEU A 347 -16.02 19.27 -4.19
CA LEU A 347 -14.66 19.74 -3.86
C LEU A 347 -14.70 20.76 -2.72
N PRO A 348 -13.88 20.59 -1.67
CA PRO A 348 -13.79 21.54 -0.58
C PRO A 348 -13.15 22.83 -1.07
N ARG A 349 -13.60 23.95 -0.50
CA ARG A 349 -13.13 25.28 -0.87
C ARG A 349 -12.20 25.82 0.21
N PHE A 350 -11.02 26.24 -0.21
CA PHE A 350 -10.00 26.90 0.60
C PHE A 350 -9.61 28.23 -0.06
N PRO A 351 -10.50 29.23 -0.08
CA PRO A 351 -10.29 30.47 -0.84
C PRO A 351 -9.10 31.31 -0.39
N ASP A 352 -8.64 31.08 0.85
CA ASP A 352 -7.50 31.75 1.46
C ASP A 352 -6.20 30.96 1.35
N VAL A 353 -6.23 29.71 0.88
CA VAL A 353 -5.03 28.89 0.68
C VAL A 353 -4.48 29.19 -0.71
N PRO A 354 -3.20 29.56 -0.84
CA PRO A 354 -2.56 29.75 -2.14
C PRO A 354 -2.63 28.50 -3.02
N ASP A 355 -2.51 28.70 -4.33
CA ASP A 355 -2.42 27.59 -5.27
C ASP A 355 -1.13 26.79 -5.02
N GLY A 356 -1.25 25.47 -4.94
CA GLY A 356 -0.14 24.60 -4.58
C GLY A 356 -0.56 23.16 -4.31
N THR A 357 0.42 22.29 -4.08
CA THR A 357 0.18 20.91 -3.63
C THR A 357 0.54 20.81 -2.17
N TYR A 358 -0.34 20.23 -1.36
CA TYR A 358 -0.20 20.17 0.09
C TYR A 358 -0.49 18.77 0.63
N GLU A 359 0.06 18.48 1.80
CA GLU A 359 -0.28 17.33 2.64
C GLU A 359 -0.17 17.72 4.12
N ILE A 360 -0.89 17.04 5.00
CA ILE A 360 -0.82 17.24 6.45
C ILE A 360 -0.42 15.93 7.11
N GLN A 361 0.55 15.98 8.02
CA GLN A 361 1.02 14.83 8.80
C GLN A 361 1.16 15.24 10.26
N ASP A 362 0.55 14.47 11.16
CA ASP A 362 0.60 14.72 12.60
C ASP A 362 0.28 16.20 12.95
N GLY A 363 -0.75 16.74 12.30
CA GLY A 363 -1.19 18.14 12.49
C GLY A 363 -0.31 19.21 11.83
N LYS A 364 0.79 18.83 11.18
CA LYS A 364 1.70 19.75 10.48
C LYS A 364 1.41 19.78 8.99
N ALA A 365 1.30 20.99 8.44
CA ALA A 365 1.04 21.20 7.02
C ALA A 365 2.36 21.34 6.23
N TYR A 366 2.42 20.67 5.09
CA TYR A 366 3.57 20.66 4.19
C TYR A 366 3.13 21.09 2.79
N GLU A 367 3.97 21.88 2.13
CA GLU A 367 3.92 22.10 0.69
C GLU A 367 4.76 21.01 0.00
N VAL A 368 4.21 20.42 -1.06
CA VAL A 368 4.86 19.39 -1.86
C VAL A 368 5.44 20.04 -3.12
N LEU A 369 6.76 20.10 -3.19
CA LEU A 369 7.53 20.69 -4.27
C LEU A 369 7.86 19.65 -5.35
N TRP A 370 8.57 20.10 -6.39
CA TRP A 370 9.04 19.25 -7.47
C TRP A 370 9.86 18.06 -6.93
N GLY A 371 9.67 16.88 -7.53
CA GLY A 371 10.29 15.63 -7.08
C GLY A 371 9.69 15.03 -5.81
N GLY A 372 8.59 15.59 -5.29
CA GLY A 372 7.91 15.07 -4.08
C GLY A 372 8.56 15.52 -2.76
N ILE A 373 9.46 16.51 -2.82
CA ILE A 373 10.11 17.09 -1.64
C ILE A 373 9.09 17.89 -0.84
N THR A 374 8.97 17.61 0.44
CA THR A 374 8.04 18.30 1.35
C THR A 374 8.74 19.42 2.12
N LYS A 375 8.13 20.61 2.16
CA LYS A 375 8.57 21.75 2.96
C LYS A 375 7.49 22.09 3.98
N GLU A 376 7.84 22.10 5.27
CA GLU A 376 6.90 22.49 6.33
C GLU A 376 6.47 23.95 6.13
N LEU A 377 5.16 24.18 6.21
CA LEU A 377 4.58 25.51 6.10
C LEU A 377 4.73 26.27 7.43
N PRO A 378 4.84 27.61 7.39
CA PRO A 378 4.85 28.42 8.61
C PRO A 378 3.51 28.29 9.35
N SER A 379 3.52 28.42 10.68
CA SER A 379 2.33 28.34 11.52
C SER A 379 1.26 29.40 11.21
N SER A 380 1.64 30.49 10.53
CA SER A 380 0.72 31.52 10.03
C SER A 380 -0.06 31.10 8.77
N HIS A 381 0.32 30.00 8.14
CA HIS A 381 -0.33 29.53 6.91
C HIS A 381 -1.80 29.15 7.18
N PRO A 382 -2.75 29.47 6.28
CA PRO A 382 -4.19 29.24 6.52
C PRO A 382 -4.59 27.78 6.78
N LEU A 383 -3.77 26.81 6.33
CA LEU A 383 -3.98 25.39 6.64
C LEU A 383 -3.79 25.03 8.13
N TYR A 384 -3.12 25.88 8.92
CA TYR A 384 -3.00 25.71 10.37
C TYR A 384 -4.16 26.28 11.17
N ARG A 385 -5.15 26.91 10.51
CA ARG A 385 -6.31 27.45 11.22
C ARG A 385 -7.09 26.31 11.86
N LYS A 386 -7.36 26.42 13.16
CA LYS A 386 -8.02 25.36 13.97
C LYS A 386 -9.52 25.58 14.16
N ASP A 387 -10.14 26.44 13.35
CA ASP A 387 -11.59 26.60 13.41
C ASP A 387 -12.30 25.34 12.90
N ALA A 388 -13.52 25.13 13.38
CA ALA A 388 -14.29 23.93 13.08
C ALA A 388 -14.53 23.72 11.58
N GLU A 389 -14.71 24.77 10.79
CA GLU A 389 -14.93 24.67 9.35
C GLU A 389 -13.67 24.11 8.66
N ARG A 390 -12.48 24.62 9.03
CA ARG A 390 -11.21 24.13 8.49
C ARG A 390 -10.99 22.66 8.84
N ILE A 391 -11.23 22.28 10.09
CA ILE A 391 -11.03 20.89 10.54
C ILE A 391 -12.05 19.95 9.90
N TYR A 392 -13.31 20.36 9.77
CA TYR A 392 -14.33 19.63 9.02
C TYR A 392 -13.87 19.34 7.58
N LEU A 393 -13.42 20.38 6.85
CA LEU A 393 -12.98 20.23 5.46
C LEU A 393 -11.74 19.31 5.36
N LEU A 394 -10.72 19.54 6.19
CA LEU A 394 -9.47 18.76 6.16
C LEU A 394 -9.66 17.31 6.61
N TYR A 395 -10.48 17.06 7.62
CA TYR A 395 -10.80 15.70 8.03
C TYR A 395 -11.53 14.98 6.91
N ASN A 396 -12.56 15.59 6.33
CA ASN A 396 -13.33 15.00 5.25
C ASN A 396 -12.59 14.94 3.91
N LEU A 397 -11.37 15.50 3.78
CA LEU A 397 -10.52 15.21 2.63
C LEU A 397 -10.22 13.71 2.51
N GLY A 398 -10.11 12.98 3.62
CA GLY A 398 -9.75 11.56 3.64
C GLY A 398 -8.26 11.27 3.38
N ILE A 399 -7.92 9.99 3.25
CA ILE A 399 -6.53 9.50 3.17
C ILE A 399 -6.23 8.62 1.95
N GLU A 400 -6.98 8.70 0.86
CA GLU A 400 -6.77 7.80 -0.29
C GLU A 400 -6.90 8.50 -1.64
N PHE A 401 -6.64 7.75 -2.72
CA PHE A 401 -6.74 8.18 -4.12
C PHE A 401 -8.19 8.46 -4.59
N ASP A 402 -9.21 8.27 -3.74
CA ASP A 402 -10.58 8.68 -4.09
C ASP A 402 -10.63 10.20 -4.21
N THR A 403 -11.07 10.66 -5.39
CA THR A 403 -10.99 12.04 -5.83
C THR A 403 -12.20 12.90 -5.45
N SER A 404 -13.18 12.34 -4.73
CA SER A 404 -14.41 13.04 -4.33
C SER A 404 -14.49 13.17 -2.80
N PHE A 405 -14.82 14.35 -2.30
CA PHE A 405 -14.56 14.69 -0.89
C PHE A 405 -15.80 14.87 -0.03
N LEU A 406 -16.80 15.61 -0.49
CA LEU A 406 -17.98 15.93 0.30
C LEU A 406 -19.22 15.20 -0.24
N PRO A 407 -20.10 14.65 0.61
CA PRO A 407 -21.40 14.17 0.16
C PRO A 407 -22.19 15.32 -0.49
N SER A 408 -22.98 15.01 -1.52
CA SER A 408 -23.89 15.98 -2.16
C SER A 408 -25.33 15.47 -2.12
N ALA A 409 -26.29 16.34 -2.44
CA ALA A 409 -27.69 15.94 -2.58
C ALA A 409 -27.89 14.77 -3.58
N ASN A 410 -26.99 14.64 -4.57
CA ASN A 410 -27.06 13.56 -5.57
C ASN A 410 -26.43 12.25 -5.07
N ILE A 411 -25.50 12.31 -4.11
CA ILE A 411 -24.75 11.16 -3.58
C ILE A 411 -24.53 11.34 -2.06
N PRO A 412 -25.61 11.30 -1.26
CA PRO A 412 -25.55 11.66 0.18
C PRO A 412 -24.75 10.65 1.02
N ASN A 413 -24.60 9.43 0.51
CA ASN A 413 -23.98 8.30 1.21
C ASN A 413 -22.48 8.12 0.91
N ARG A 414 -21.85 9.07 0.20
CA ARG A 414 -20.40 9.00 -0.02
C ARG A 414 -19.65 9.36 1.26
N LEU A 415 -18.71 8.52 1.63
CA LEU A 415 -17.88 8.67 2.82
C LEU A 415 -16.44 8.90 2.42
N PRO A 416 -15.72 9.80 3.11
CA PRO A 416 -14.28 9.87 2.97
C PRO A 416 -13.66 8.56 3.46
N SER A 417 -12.55 8.15 2.84
CA SER A 417 -11.71 7.08 3.37
C SER A 417 -11.06 7.57 4.65
N ARG A 418 -11.73 7.32 5.77
CA ARG A 418 -11.39 7.73 7.13
C ARG A 418 -11.93 6.67 8.06
N TYR A 419 -11.13 6.32 9.06
CA TYR A 419 -11.40 5.16 9.89
C TYR A 419 -11.38 5.54 11.36
N ALA A 420 -12.26 4.92 12.11
CA ALA A 420 -12.24 4.86 13.55
C ALA A 420 -12.19 3.38 13.97
N TYR A 421 -11.56 3.08 15.09
CA TYR A 421 -11.55 1.73 15.64
C TYR A 421 -11.30 1.77 17.14
N PHE A 422 -11.71 0.71 17.82
CA PHE A 422 -11.38 0.50 19.21
C PHE A 422 -10.07 -0.26 19.36
N ARG A 423 -9.29 0.12 20.37
CA ARG A 423 -8.19 -0.67 20.92
C ARG A 423 -8.13 -0.42 22.42
N ASP A 424 -8.11 -1.49 23.22
CA ASP A 424 -8.07 -1.42 24.68
C ASP A 424 -9.15 -0.50 25.28
N HIS A 425 -10.37 -0.60 24.75
CA HIS A 425 -11.56 0.18 25.12
C HIS A 425 -11.47 1.69 24.87
N GLN A 426 -10.49 2.13 24.06
CA GLN A 426 -10.35 3.53 23.63
C GLN A 426 -10.69 3.66 22.16
N LEU A 427 -11.33 4.76 21.77
CA LEU A 427 -11.69 5.03 20.37
C LEU A 427 -10.58 5.84 19.70
N TYR A 428 -9.97 5.23 18.70
CA TYR A 428 -8.89 5.81 17.91
C TYR A 428 -9.43 6.48 16.65
N LEU A 429 -8.84 7.63 16.30
CA LEU A 429 -8.93 8.24 14.98
C LEU A 429 -7.51 8.65 14.59
N LEU A 430 -7.16 8.50 13.30
CA LEU A 430 -5.88 9.00 12.77
C LEU A 430 -4.67 8.39 13.53
N GLY A 431 -4.75 7.11 13.93
CA GLY A 431 -3.71 6.45 14.72
C GLY A 431 -3.60 6.88 16.19
N ALA A 432 -4.40 7.84 16.65
CA ALA A 432 -4.33 8.40 18.01
C ALA A 432 -5.59 8.08 18.84
N PRO A 433 -5.47 7.84 20.16
CA PRO A 433 -6.61 7.64 21.04
C PRO A 433 -7.31 8.98 21.29
N ILE A 434 -8.36 9.28 20.51
CA ILE A 434 -9.09 10.54 20.62
C ILE A 434 -10.10 10.52 21.77
N PHE A 435 -10.67 9.35 22.07
CA PHE A 435 -11.54 9.16 23.22
C PHE A 435 -11.00 8.04 24.12
N HIS A 436 -10.71 8.40 25.36
CA HIS A 436 -10.27 7.46 26.39
C HIS A 436 -11.48 6.81 27.07
N LYS A 437 -11.27 5.63 27.67
CA LYS A 437 -12.34 4.84 28.29
C LYS A 437 -13.06 5.57 29.43
N GLU A 438 -12.38 6.51 30.09
CA GLU A 438 -12.92 7.33 31.17
C GLU A 438 -13.68 8.58 30.67
N ASP A 439 -13.59 8.90 29.37
CA ASP A 439 -14.19 10.12 28.83
C ASP A 439 -15.73 10.05 28.93
N PRO A 440 -16.40 11.06 29.51
CA PRO A 440 -17.85 11.09 29.62
C PRO A 440 -18.55 10.96 28.26
N GLU A 441 -17.99 11.54 27.19
CA GLU A 441 -18.52 11.44 25.84
C GLU A 441 -18.54 9.99 25.34
N LEU A 442 -17.49 9.21 25.62
CA LEU A 442 -17.40 7.82 25.18
C LEU A 442 -18.32 6.90 26.01
N ILE A 443 -18.38 7.12 27.33
CA ILE A 443 -19.30 6.40 28.22
C ILE A 443 -20.75 6.63 27.78
N LEU A 444 -21.12 7.89 27.50
CA LEU A 444 -22.46 8.22 27.03
C LEU A 444 -22.74 7.64 25.64
N PHE A 445 -21.76 7.66 24.74
CA PHE A 445 -21.86 7.00 23.43
C PHE A 445 -22.18 5.51 23.58
N LEU A 446 -21.38 4.76 24.35
CA LEU A 446 -21.60 3.33 24.55
C LEU A 446 -22.97 3.06 25.18
N LYS A 447 -23.39 3.85 26.18
CA LYS A 447 -24.73 3.75 26.77
C LYS A 447 -25.84 3.88 25.71
N LYS A 448 -25.70 4.82 24.77
CA LYS A 448 -26.65 5.00 23.66
C LYS A 448 -26.62 3.83 22.69
N GLU A 449 -25.44 3.29 22.38
CA GLU A 449 -25.29 2.10 21.53
C GLU A 449 -26.02 0.89 22.10
N TYR A 450 -25.84 0.60 23.39
CA TYR A 450 -26.54 -0.49 24.06
C TYR A 450 -28.05 -0.24 24.21
N GLN A 451 -28.48 1.02 24.32
CA GLN A 451 -29.90 1.37 24.28
C GLN A 451 -30.50 1.10 22.89
N LYS A 452 -29.81 1.45 21.80
CA LYS A 452 -30.25 1.10 20.44
C LYS A 452 -30.38 -0.41 20.28
N GLN A 453 -29.44 -1.18 20.83
CA GLN A 453 -29.51 -2.64 20.83
C GLN A 453 -30.74 -3.16 21.58
N SER A 454 -31.04 -2.65 22.78
CA SER A 454 -32.18 -3.10 23.57
C SER A 454 -33.54 -2.75 22.95
N MET A 455 -33.59 -1.70 22.12
CA MET A 455 -34.78 -1.32 21.34
C MET A 455 -34.87 -2.04 19.99
N SER A 456 -33.84 -2.80 19.58
CA SER A 456 -33.82 -3.51 18.31
C SER A 456 -34.66 -4.79 18.34
N THR A 457 -35.05 -5.28 17.16
CA THR A 457 -35.89 -6.48 17.04
C THR A 457 -35.09 -7.63 16.44
N SER A 458 -35.57 -8.86 16.57
CA SER A 458 -34.96 -10.01 15.90
C SER A 458 -35.00 -9.93 14.36
N VAL A 459 -35.91 -9.11 13.82
CA VAL A 459 -36.06 -8.87 12.36
C VAL A 459 -35.13 -7.77 11.87
N HIS A 460 -34.86 -6.78 12.72
CA HIS A 460 -33.94 -5.67 12.46
C HIS A 460 -32.97 -5.53 13.64
N PRO A 461 -31.98 -6.43 13.75
CA PRO A 461 -31.04 -6.42 14.87
C PRO A 461 -30.09 -5.23 14.75
N TYR A 462 -29.78 -4.61 15.88
CA TYR A 462 -28.74 -3.57 15.97
C TYR A 462 -27.54 -4.10 16.77
N PHE A 463 -26.34 -3.86 16.26
CA PHE A 463 -25.08 -4.22 16.92
C PHE A 463 -24.36 -2.96 17.39
N PRO A 464 -24.12 -2.80 18.71
CA PRO A 464 -23.47 -1.62 19.26
C PRO A 464 -22.02 -1.55 18.78
N PHE A 465 -21.56 -0.37 18.33
CA PHE A 465 -20.16 -0.17 18.00
C PHE A 465 -19.33 -0.02 19.29
N ASP A 466 -18.66 -1.10 19.67
CA ASP A 466 -17.85 -1.22 20.87
C ASP A 466 -16.58 -2.04 20.55
N ASP A 467 -15.66 -2.11 21.50
CA ASP A 467 -14.45 -2.91 21.40
C ASP A 467 -14.78 -4.42 21.44
N ALA A 468 -14.66 -5.10 20.31
CA ALA A 468 -14.88 -6.55 20.24
C ALA A 468 -13.69 -7.36 20.80
N GLY A 469 -12.59 -6.70 21.16
CA GLY A 469 -11.38 -7.31 21.70
C GLY A 469 -10.47 -7.94 20.64
N ALA A 470 -9.20 -8.09 21.02
CA ALA A 470 -8.22 -8.85 20.27
C ALA A 470 -8.64 -10.34 20.18
N PRO A 471 -8.21 -11.09 19.15
CA PRO A 471 -8.55 -12.50 18.97
C PRO A 471 -7.73 -13.41 19.91
N LEU A 472 -7.82 -13.14 21.21
CA LEU A 472 -7.05 -13.80 22.27
C LEU A 472 -7.98 -14.60 23.18
N LYS A 473 -7.54 -15.80 23.56
CA LYS A 473 -8.12 -16.64 24.60
C LYS A 473 -7.05 -16.95 25.63
N GLU A 474 -7.28 -16.54 26.89
CA GLU A 474 -6.31 -16.70 27.99
C GLU A 474 -4.92 -16.09 27.67
N GLY A 475 -4.89 -14.97 26.94
CA GLY A 475 -3.67 -14.25 26.58
C GLY A 475 -2.89 -14.83 25.40
N LYS A 476 -3.36 -15.90 24.76
CA LYS A 476 -2.79 -16.47 23.53
C LYS A 476 -3.75 -16.33 22.36
N ILE A 477 -3.25 -16.35 21.13
CA ILE A 477 -4.12 -16.30 19.94
C ILE A 477 -5.12 -17.47 19.94
N ASP A 478 -6.40 -17.16 19.75
CA ASP A 478 -7.45 -18.15 19.52
C ASP A 478 -7.40 -18.63 18.07
N VAL A 479 -6.69 -19.74 17.84
CA VAL A 479 -6.52 -20.34 16.50
C VAL A 479 -7.86 -20.68 15.84
N GLN A 480 -8.87 -21.10 16.60
CA GLN A 480 -10.18 -21.45 16.03
C GLN A 480 -10.94 -20.19 15.60
N PHE A 481 -10.87 -19.14 16.40
CA PHE A 481 -11.37 -17.83 16.01
C PHE A 481 -10.68 -17.33 14.73
N MET A 482 -9.34 -17.40 14.68
CA MET A 482 -8.55 -16.97 13.53
C MET A 482 -8.97 -17.72 12.26
N LYS A 483 -9.06 -19.05 12.29
CA LYS A 483 -9.46 -19.85 11.12
C LYS A 483 -10.88 -19.55 10.63
N LYS A 484 -11.77 -19.14 11.54
CA LYS A 484 -13.16 -18.83 11.20
C LYS A 484 -13.33 -17.42 10.62
N TYR A 485 -12.67 -16.44 11.23
CA TYR A 485 -12.91 -15.02 10.98
C TYR A 485 -11.78 -14.33 10.22
N GLY A 486 -10.56 -14.87 10.24
CA GLY A 486 -9.39 -14.26 9.62
C GLY A 486 -9.30 -14.45 8.11
N LEU A 487 -8.50 -13.59 7.47
CA LEU A 487 -8.18 -13.63 6.06
C LEU A 487 -7.12 -14.70 5.80
N THR A 488 -7.45 -15.72 5.02
CA THR A 488 -6.48 -16.73 4.58
C THR A 488 -5.80 -16.30 3.29
N ILE A 489 -4.48 -16.33 3.25
CA ILE A 489 -3.70 -15.98 2.06
C ILE A 489 -3.67 -17.16 1.09
N PRO A 490 -4.05 -16.99 -0.19
CA PRO A 490 -4.07 -18.08 -1.15
C PRO A 490 -2.68 -18.67 -1.46
N ASP A 491 -2.67 -19.87 -2.03
CA ASP A 491 -1.45 -20.52 -2.50
C ASP A 491 -0.72 -19.67 -3.54
N LYS A 492 0.61 -19.60 -3.43
CA LYS A 492 1.49 -18.80 -4.31
C LYS A 492 1.13 -17.31 -4.37
N MET A 493 0.41 -16.81 -3.38
CA MET A 493 0.03 -15.41 -3.25
C MET A 493 0.57 -14.80 -1.96
N TYR A 494 0.78 -13.50 -1.95
CA TYR A 494 1.31 -12.75 -0.81
C TYR A 494 0.46 -11.51 -0.53
N LEU A 495 0.28 -11.19 0.74
CA LEU A 495 -0.33 -9.93 1.17
C LEU A 495 0.79 -8.92 1.47
N VAL A 496 0.74 -7.77 0.81
CA VAL A 496 1.67 -6.68 1.05
C VAL A 496 0.91 -5.41 1.40
N LEU A 497 1.41 -4.66 2.39
CA LEU A 497 0.85 -3.37 2.80
C LEU A 497 1.94 -2.29 2.77
N GLY A 498 1.53 -1.04 2.57
CA GLY A 498 2.44 0.08 2.79
C GLY A 498 2.42 0.51 4.25
N ASP A 499 3.59 0.85 4.78
CA ASP A 499 3.73 1.32 6.17
C ASP A 499 2.93 2.61 6.43
N ASN A 500 2.73 3.43 5.39
CA ASN A 500 1.83 4.57 5.41
C ASN A 500 0.55 4.22 4.66
N HIS A 501 -0.39 3.60 5.36
CA HIS A 501 -1.65 3.11 4.79
C HIS A 501 -2.44 4.22 4.05
N ALA A 502 -2.29 5.48 4.49
CA ALA A 502 -2.89 6.71 3.95
C ALA A 502 -2.26 7.21 2.64
N MET A 503 -1.15 6.62 2.18
CA MET A 503 -0.51 7.01 0.91
C MET A 503 -0.10 5.79 0.10
N SER A 504 -0.71 4.64 0.37
CA SER A 504 -0.29 3.37 -0.18
C SER A 504 -1.35 2.76 -1.10
N ALA A 505 -0.99 2.61 -2.37
CA ALA A 505 -1.62 1.61 -3.23
C ALA A 505 -0.96 0.26 -2.94
N ASP A 506 -1.68 -0.63 -2.27
CA ASP A 506 -1.20 -1.95 -1.82
C ASP A 506 -2.26 -3.03 -2.04
N SER A 507 -2.14 -4.18 -1.37
CA SER A 507 -3.06 -5.30 -1.58
C SER A 507 -4.52 -4.98 -1.29
N ARG A 508 -4.83 -3.93 -0.53
CA ARG A 508 -6.22 -3.45 -0.35
C ARG A 508 -6.82 -2.93 -1.65
N GLN A 509 -5.98 -2.45 -2.57
CA GLN A 509 -6.37 -1.87 -3.86
C GLN A 509 -6.12 -2.82 -5.04
N PHE A 510 -4.91 -3.38 -5.17
CA PHE A 510 -4.54 -4.23 -6.32
C PHE A 510 -4.64 -5.74 -6.05
N GLY A 511 -4.97 -6.13 -4.81
CA GLY A 511 -5.14 -7.52 -4.40
C GLY A 511 -3.87 -8.24 -3.98
N PHE A 512 -3.94 -9.56 -3.87
CA PHE A 512 -2.77 -10.36 -3.54
C PHE A 512 -1.70 -10.29 -4.63
N VAL A 513 -0.44 -10.44 -4.21
CA VAL A 513 0.72 -10.39 -5.09
C VAL A 513 1.13 -11.81 -5.45
N PRO A 514 1.14 -12.19 -6.73
CA PRO A 514 1.66 -13.48 -7.16
C PRO A 514 3.11 -13.67 -6.73
N GLN A 515 3.48 -14.90 -6.35
CA GLN A 515 4.85 -15.25 -5.97
C GLN A 515 5.88 -14.81 -7.02
N ASP A 516 5.55 -15.03 -8.29
CA ASP A 516 6.43 -14.69 -9.39
C ASP A 516 6.74 -13.19 -9.38
N ASN A 517 5.82 -12.33 -8.95
CA ASN A 517 5.97 -10.88 -8.99
C ASN A 517 7.00 -10.31 -7.99
N LEU A 518 7.44 -11.08 -7.01
CA LEU A 518 8.43 -10.66 -6.02
C LEU A 518 9.82 -10.61 -6.66
N ARG A 519 10.53 -9.47 -6.61
CA ARG A 519 11.79 -9.23 -7.34
C ARG A 519 13.04 -9.16 -6.47
N GLY A 520 12.91 -8.76 -5.22
CA GLY A 520 14.01 -8.63 -4.28
C GLY A 520 13.58 -7.99 -2.96
N GLY A 521 14.54 -7.80 -2.05
CA GLY A 521 14.36 -7.14 -0.77
C GLY A 521 15.06 -5.79 -0.70
N ALA A 522 14.47 -4.81 -0.02
CA ALA A 522 15.10 -3.53 0.24
C ALA A 522 16.16 -3.68 1.34
N SER A 523 17.43 -3.77 0.98
CA SER A 523 18.50 -4.22 1.90
C SER A 523 19.19 -3.09 2.67
N LEU A 524 19.37 -1.92 2.05
CA LEU A 524 20.17 -0.82 2.59
C LEU A 524 19.65 0.52 2.07
N ILE A 525 19.48 1.51 2.94
CA ILE A 525 19.38 2.93 2.57
C ILE A 525 20.79 3.49 2.58
N PHE A 526 21.28 3.97 1.45
CA PHE A 526 22.64 4.51 1.33
C PHE A 526 22.69 6.03 1.07
N TRP A 527 21.54 6.63 0.77
CA TRP A 527 21.39 8.08 0.63
C TRP A 527 20.01 8.53 1.15
N PRO A 528 19.90 9.70 1.81
CA PRO A 528 20.97 10.62 2.16
C PRO A 528 21.88 10.08 3.28
N PRO A 529 23.16 10.51 3.34
CA PRO A 529 24.01 10.23 4.50
C PRO A 529 23.38 10.85 5.75
N GLY A 530 23.48 10.16 6.88
CA GLY A 530 22.90 10.63 8.14
C GLY A 530 22.15 9.52 8.88
N PRO A 531 21.20 9.86 9.77
CA PRO A 531 20.53 8.90 10.66
C PRO A 531 19.73 7.80 9.93
N ARG A 532 19.37 8.03 8.66
CA ARG A 532 18.64 7.07 7.83
C ARG A 532 19.56 6.09 7.09
N TRP A 533 20.87 6.36 7.05
CA TRP A 533 21.84 5.48 6.39
C TRP A 533 21.93 4.17 7.17
N GLY A 534 21.82 3.04 6.45
CA GLY A 534 21.89 1.72 7.04
C GLY A 534 20.72 0.83 6.68
N ARG A 535 20.51 -0.22 7.49
CA ARG A 535 19.43 -1.17 7.28
C ARG A 535 18.11 -0.56 7.73
N PRO A 536 17.04 -0.65 6.93
CA PRO A 536 15.73 -0.16 7.33
C PRO A 536 15.14 -1.07 8.44
N PRO A 537 14.18 -0.57 9.23
CA PRO A 537 13.47 -1.38 10.23
C PRO A 537 12.59 -2.44 9.56
N GLN A 538 13.06 -3.69 9.60
CA GLN A 538 12.40 -4.87 9.04
C GLN A 538 12.99 -6.14 9.64
N THR A 539 12.35 -7.28 9.37
CA THR A 539 12.91 -8.60 9.70
C THR A 539 14.18 -8.87 8.89
N ILE A 540 15.17 -9.54 9.48
CA ILE A 540 16.46 -9.79 8.83
C ILE A 540 16.44 -11.18 8.20
N GLY A 541 16.64 -11.23 6.87
CA GLY A 541 16.85 -12.48 6.14
C GLY A 541 18.27 -13.02 6.29
N SER A 542 18.49 -14.28 5.88
CA SER A 542 19.84 -14.84 5.80
C SER A 542 20.62 -14.18 4.67
N HIS A 543 21.88 -13.82 4.92
CA HIS A 543 22.80 -13.35 3.87
C HIS A 543 23.43 -14.49 3.08
N VAL A 544 23.38 -15.71 3.59
CA VAL A 544 23.86 -16.92 2.92
C VAL A 544 22.64 -17.70 2.44
N THR A 545 22.33 -17.56 1.16
CA THR A 545 21.21 -18.23 0.49
C THR A 545 21.72 -18.96 -0.75
N ILE A 546 21.00 -19.98 -1.21
CA ILE A 546 21.33 -20.69 -2.46
C ILE A 546 21.44 -19.70 -3.64
N PRO A 547 20.49 -18.76 -3.85
CA PRO A 547 20.65 -17.74 -4.89
C PRO A 547 21.93 -16.92 -4.75
N ASN A 548 22.22 -16.43 -3.55
CA ASN A 548 23.40 -15.59 -3.30
C ASN A 548 24.70 -16.37 -3.59
N MET A 549 24.81 -17.60 -3.06
CA MET A 549 25.95 -18.48 -3.32
C MET A 549 26.09 -18.83 -4.80
N THR A 550 24.98 -19.00 -5.52
CA THR A 550 25.00 -19.28 -6.96
C THR A 550 25.56 -18.11 -7.74
N VAL A 551 25.10 -16.88 -7.46
CA VAL A 551 25.59 -15.67 -8.14
C VAL A 551 27.07 -15.43 -7.85
N TRP A 552 27.49 -15.53 -6.59
CA TRP A 552 28.91 -15.35 -6.23
C TRP A 552 29.79 -16.49 -6.75
N GLY A 553 29.30 -17.72 -6.76
CA GLY A 553 29.98 -18.87 -7.35
C GLY A 553 30.21 -18.68 -8.85
N LEU A 554 29.19 -18.23 -9.59
CA LEU A 554 29.32 -17.89 -11.00
C LEU A 554 30.30 -16.73 -11.22
N ALA A 555 30.22 -15.67 -10.41
CA ALA A 555 31.15 -14.55 -10.49
C ALA A 555 32.61 -15.02 -10.27
N LEU A 556 32.85 -15.84 -9.25
CA LEU A 556 34.17 -16.42 -8.96
C LEU A 556 34.66 -17.31 -10.12
N LEU A 557 33.80 -18.18 -10.66
CA LEU A 557 34.15 -19.03 -11.81
C LEU A 557 34.50 -18.22 -13.05
N ILE A 558 33.74 -17.15 -13.34
CA ILE A 558 34.02 -16.24 -14.45
C ILE A 558 35.35 -15.52 -14.22
N SER A 559 35.60 -15.02 -13.00
CA SER A 559 36.87 -14.38 -12.66
C SER A 559 38.06 -15.33 -12.76
N LEU A 560 37.92 -16.57 -12.31
CA LEU A 560 38.96 -17.60 -12.43
C LEU A 560 39.18 -17.98 -13.90
N ALA A 561 38.11 -18.19 -14.69
CA ALA A 561 38.22 -18.48 -16.11
C ALA A 561 38.88 -17.33 -16.87
N ALA A 562 38.52 -16.07 -16.56
CA ALA A 562 39.15 -14.89 -17.14
C ALA A 562 40.64 -14.79 -16.73
N HIS A 563 40.96 -15.09 -15.47
CA HIS A 563 42.33 -15.13 -14.98
C HIS A 563 43.15 -16.21 -15.69
N PHE A 564 42.64 -17.45 -15.80
CA PHE A 564 43.31 -18.54 -16.51
C PHE A 564 43.43 -18.26 -18.01
N TYR A 565 42.40 -17.69 -18.64
CA TYR A 565 42.45 -17.28 -20.03
C TYR A 565 43.54 -16.21 -20.24
N HIS A 566 43.61 -15.21 -19.36
CA HIS A 566 44.61 -14.16 -19.41
C HIS A 566 46.03 -14.70 -19.19
N GLN A 567 46.22 -15.55 -18.17
CA GLN A 567 47.49 -16.25 -17.94
C GLN A 567 47.89 -17.11 -19.14
N ARG A 568 46.96 -17.88 -19.71
CA ARG A 568 47.22 -18.72 -20.89
C ARG A 568 47.53 -17.87 -22.13
N LYS A 569 46.94 -16.68 -22.26
CA LYS A 569 47.26 -15.75 -23.35
C LYS A 569 48.65 -15.14 -23.19
N ILE A 570 49.04 -14.78 -21.95
CA ILE A 570 50.40 -14.30 -21.64
C ILE A 570 51.44 -15.40 -21.84
N ASN A 571 51.11 -16.64 -21.44
CA ASN A 571 52.04 -17.78 -21.48
C ASN A 571 52.02 -18.54 -22.82
N GLN A 572 51.17 -18.17 -23.78
CA GLN A 572 51.20 -18.76 -25.11
C GLN A 572 52.37 -18.14 -25.89
N PRO A 573 53.36 -18.93 -26.35
CA PRO A 573 54.27 -18.43 -27.36
C PRO A 573 53.43 -18.03 -28.58
N LEU A 574 53.71 -16.84 -29.12
CA LEU A 574 53.07 -16.34 -30.33
C LEU A 574 53.04 -17.47 -31.38
N LYS A 575 51.83 -17.91 -31.74
CA LYS A 575 51.65 -18.83 -32.85
C LYS A 575 51.82 -18.02 -34.13
N PHE A 576 52.93 -18.25 -34.81
CA PHE A 576 53.22 -17.72 -36.15
C PHE A 576 52.53 -18.56 -37.21
#